data_AF-A0A926A9Z4-F1
#
_entry.id   AF-A0A926A9Z4-F1
#
_cell.length_a   1.000
_cell.length_b   1.000
_cell.length_c   1.000
_cell.angle_alpha   90.00
_cell.angle_beta   90.00
_cell.angle_gamma   90.00
#
_symmetry.space_group_name_H-M   'P 1'
#
loop_
_entity.id
_entity.type
_entity.pdbx_description
1 polymer ?
#
loop_
_entity_poly.entity_id
_entity_poly.type
_entity_poly.pdbx_seq_one_letter_code
_entity_poly.pdbx_strand_id
1 'polypeptide(L)'
;MADERDVNALARLRRAWLEERSGAPVDDPGFEATFAQWWRFELPRRTFWLAEVGSERAGFTPVGSLNVVEMAHMPRPGARSGAIGHVGNAF
;
A
#
# COMPACT_ATOMS: atom_id res chain seq x y z
N MET A 1 4.79 1.72 -9.56
CA MET A 1 4.83 1.99 -8.10
C MET A 1 3.77 3.04 -7.87
N ALA A 2 2.96 2.87 -6.84
CA ALA A 2 1.85 3.79 -6.57
C ALA A 2 2.37 5.15 -6.09
N ASP A 3 1.66 6.22 -6.44
CA ASP A 3 1.97 7.59 -6.03
C ASP A 3 0.76 8.32 -5.42
N GLU A 4 0.86 9.64 -5.22
CA GLU A 4 -0.17 10.46 -4.59
C GLU A 4 -1.54 10.33 -5.28
N ARG A 5 -1.57 10.07 -6.60
CA ARG A 5 -2.81 9.90 -7.37
C ARG A 5 -3.54 8.61 -6.99
N ASP A 6 -2.82 7.62 -6.47
CA ASP A 6 -3.33 6.29 -6.15
C ASP A 6 -3.82 6.17 -4.71
N VAL A 7 -3.59 7.17 -3.85
CA VAL A 7 -3.89 7.10 -2.41
C VAL A 7 -5.34 6.76 -2.12
N ASN A 8 -6.27 7.35 -2.88
CA ASN A 8 -7.69 7.06 -2.74
C ASN A 8 -8.03 5.63 -3.18
N ALA A 9 -7.36 5.09 -4.21
CA ALA A 9 -7.53 3.71 -4.61
C ALA A 9 -7.00 2.74 -3.55
N LEU A 10 -5.81 3.01 -3.00
CA LEU A 10 -5.21 2.24 -1.93
C LEU A 10 -6.06 2.23 -0.66
N ALA A 11 -6.63 3.38 -0.26
CA ALA A 11 -7.54 3.47 0.88
C ALA A 11 -8.80 2.61 0.64
N ARG A 12 -9.45 2.74 -0.52
CA ARG A 12 -10.64 1.92 -0.85
C ARG A 12 -10.34 0.43 -0.83
N LEU A 13 -9.22 0.00 -1.40
CA LEU A 13 -8.79 -1.40 -1.35
C LEU A 13 -8.52 -1.88 0.08
N ARG A 14 -7.93 -1.03 0.93
CA ARG A 14 -7.71 -1.36 2.34
C ARG A 14 -9.01 -1.52 3.11
N ARG A 15 -10.02 -0.68 2.84
CA ARG A 15 -11.37 -0.81 3.39
C ARG A 15 -12.02 -2.11 2.90
N ALA A 16 -12.00 -2.36 1.60
CA ALA A 16 -12.58 -3.57 1.00
C ALA A 16 -12.00 -4.86 1.60
N TRP A 17 -10.69 -4.92 1.82
CA TRP A 17 -10.04 -6.04 2.52
C TRP A 17 -10.63 -6.28 3.92
N LEU A 18 -10.87 -5.22 4.68
CA LEU A 18 -11.40 -5.32 6.03
C LEU A 18 -12.85 -5.78 6.01
N GLU A 19 -13.66 -5.21 5.13
CA GLU A 19 -15.08 -5.53 4.96
C GLU A 19 -15.30 -6.96 4.45
N GLU A 20 -14.45 -7.44 3.53
CA GLU A 20 -14.46 -8.84 3.07
C GLU A 20 -14.13 -9.79 4.23
N ARG A 21 -13.12 -9.45 5.03
CA ARG A 21 -12.71 -10.27 6.18
C ARG A 21 -13.72 -10.25 7.33
N SER A 22 -14.39 -9.13 7.57
CA SER A 22 -15.43 -9.01 8.60
C SER A 22 -16.79 -9.55 8.15
N GLY A 23 -17.00 -9.64 6.83
CA GLY A 23 -18.30 -9.98 6.23
C GLY A 23 -19.35 -8.86 6.35
N ALA A 24 -18.94 -7.63 6.67
CA ALA A 24 -19.85 -6.50 6.86
C ALA A 24 -19.20 -5.16 6.52
N PRO A 25 -19.97 -4.17 6.02
CA PRO A 25 -19.48 -2.80 5.82
C PRO A 25 -18.97 -2.17 7.12
N VAL A 26 -17.98 -1.29 7.00
CA VAL A 26 -17.41 -0.53 8.13
C VAL A 26 -17.83 0.93 8.02
N ASP A 27 -18.59 1.42 9.01
CA ASP A 27 -18.95 2.85 9.09
C ASP A 27 -17.81 3.65 9.73
N ASP A 28 -16.91 4.15 8.89
CA ASP A 28 -15.81 5.04 9.27
C ASP A 28 -15.59 6.09 8.16
N PRO A 29 -16.33 7.20 8.16
CA PRO A 29 -16.18 8.23 7.14
C PRO A 29 -14.83 8.99 7.21
N GLY A 30 -14.07 8.83 8.28
CA GLY A 30 -12.76 9.48 8.48
C GLY A 30 -11.58 8.65 7.99
N PHE A 31 -11.83 7.41 7.57
CA PHE A 31 -10.78 6.45 7.23
C PHE A 31 -9.87 6.94 6.10
N GLU A 32 -10.44 7.40 4.98
CA GLU A 32 -9.67 7.80 3.80
C GLU A 32 -8.73 8.96 4.09
N ALA A 33 -9.17 9.93 4.89
CA ALA A 33 -8.35 11.05 5.33
C ALA A 33 -7.23 10.62 6.28
N THR A 34 -7.53 9.69 7.19
CA THR A 34 -6.54 9.10 8.12
C THR A 34 -5.50 8.28 7.36
N PHE A 35 -5.94 7.48 6.39
CA PHE A 35 -5.09 6.68 5.53
C PHE A 35 -4.14 7.58 4.71
N ALA A 36 -4.65 8.67 4.13
CA ALA A 36 -3.82 9.59 3.36
C ALA A 36 -2.73 10.26 4.22
N GLN A 37 -3.05 10.66 5.46
CA GLN A 37 -2.06 11.20 6.40
C GLN A 37 -1.00 10.16 6.76
N TRP A 38 -1.42 8.94 7.09
CA TRP A 38 -0.53 7.84 7.38
C TRP A 38 0.37 7.49 6.18
N TRP A 39 -0.19 7.44 4.97
CA TRP A 39 0.53 7.10 3.75
C TRP A 39 1.66 8.09 3.47
N ARG A 40 1.42 9.41 3.60
CA ARG A 40 2.46 10.44 3.44
C ARG A 40 3.59 10.30 4.46
N PHE A 41 3.26 9.94 5.69
CA PHE A 41 4.25 9.70 6.74
C PHE A 41 5.09 8.45 6.48
N GLU A 42 4.48 7.40 5.91
CA GLU A 42 5.16 6.14 5.62
C GLU A 42 5.95 6.12 4.30
N LEU A 43 5.61 7.00 3.35
CA LEU A 43 6.14 7.00 2.00
C LEU A 43 7.69 6.92 1.92
N PRO A 44 8.47 7.58 2.79
CA PRO A 44 9.94 7.49 2.74
C PRO A 44 10.51 6.09 3.00
N ARG A 45 9.75 5.20 3.66
CA ARG A 45 10.20 3.87 4.10
C ARG A 45 9.37 2.71 3.56
N ARG A 46 8.22 3.01 2.94
CA ARG A 46 7.26 2.01 2.49
C ARG A 46 6.92 2.24 1.03
N THR A 47 7.18 1.21 0.24
CA THR A 47 6.82 1.19 -1.17
C THR A 47 5.44 0.57 -1.33
N PHE A 48 4.62 1.18 -2.19
CA PHE A 48 3.27 0.72 -2.51
C PHE A 48 3.16 0.33 -3.98
N TRP A 49 2.38 -0.71 -4.25
CA TRP A 49 2.00 -1.14 -5.59
C TRP A 49 0.49 -1.26 -5.66
N LEU A 50 -0.05 -0.87 -6.82
CA LEU A 50 -1.45 -1.00 -7.18
C LEU A 50 -1.54 -2.00 -8.33
N ALA A 51 -2.43 -2.98 -8.20
CA ALA A 51 -2.80 -3.87 -9.29
C ALA A 51 -4.07 -3.34 -9.92
N GLU A 52 -4.07 -3.21 -11.24
CA GLU A 52 -5.17 -2.67 -12.02
C GLU A 52 -5.54 -3.59 -13.18
N VAL A 53 -6.83 -3.65 -13.50
CA VAL A 53 -7.35 -4.34 -14.69
C VAL A 53 -8.02 -3.33 -15.58
N GLY A 54 -7.72 -3.38 -16.88
CA GLY A 54 -8.29 -2.46 -17.85
C GLY A 54 -7.41 -2.27 -19.07
N SER A 55 -7.66 -1.19 -19.79
CA SER A 55 -6.87 -0.76 -20.94
C SER A 55 -6.90 0.76 -21.06
N GLU A 56 -5.97 1.33 -21.83
CA GLU A 56 -5.94 2.78 -22.07
C GLU A 56 -7.27 3.33 -22.61
N ARG A 57 -8.00 2.54 -23.40
CA ARG A 57 -9.29 2.93 -23.98
C ARG A 57 -10.46 2.84 -22.99
N ALA A 58 -10.43 1.85 -22.09
CA ALA A 58 -11.53 1.58 -21.16
C ALA A 58 -11.29 2.18 -19.76
N GLY A 59 -10.10 2.72 -19.52
CA GLY A 59 -9.62 3.05 -18.19
C GLY A 59 -9.10 1.82 -17.44
N PHE A 60 -8.46 2.08 -16.31
CA PHE A 60 -7.94 1.09 -15.39
C PHE A 60 -8.76 1.09 -14.11
N THR A 61 -9.10 -0.09 -13.62
CA THR A 61 -9.82 -0.30 -12.36
C THR A 61 -8.87 -0.94 -11.35
N PRO A 62 -8.67 -0.33 -10.17
CA PRO A 62 -7.90 -0.93 -9.08
C PRO A 62 -8.56 -2.23 -8.59
N VAL A 63 -7.79 -3.32 -8.53
CA VAL A 63 -8.27 -4.65 -8.08
C VAL A 63 -7.47 -5.25 -6.94
N GLY A 64 -6.32 -4.67 -6.60
CA GLY A 64 -5.47 -5.18 -5.53
C GLY A 64 -4.35 -4.21 -5.19
N SER A 65 -3.69 -4.45 -4.05
CA SER A 65 -2.55 -3.64 -3.61
C SER A 65 -1.57 -4.43 -2.76
N LEU A 66 -0.31 -4.02 -2.81
CA LEU A 66 0.78 -4.55 -2.00
C LEU A 66 1.56 -3.38 -1.41
N ASN A 67 2.06 -3.54 -0.18
CA ASN A 67 3.12 -2.65 0.31
C ASN A 67 4.24 -3.41 1.01
N VAL A 68 5.45 -2.88 0.86
CA VAL A 68 6.68 -3.47 1.41
C VAL A 68 7.50 -2.38 2.09
N VAL A 69 8.02 -2.69 3.28
CA VAL A 69 9.04 -1.89 3.96
C VAL A 69 10.40 -2.56 3.72
N GLU A 70 11.35 -1.79 3.21
CA GLU A 70 12.75 -2.25 3.12
C GLU A 70 13.49 -1.89 4.40
N MET A 71 14.12 -2.88 5.01
CA MET A 71 14.96 -2.71 6.20
C MET A 71 16.39 -3.06 5.82
N ALA A 72 17.20 -2.03 5.63
CA ALA A 72 18.63 -2.18 5.42
C ALA A 72 19.28 -2.75 6.69
N HIS A 73 20.15 -3.74 6.52
CA HIS A 73 20.96 -4.25 7.61
C HIS A 73 21.90 -3.16 8.11
N MET A 74 22.18 -3.19 9.42
CA MET A 74 23.21 -2.34 9.98
C MET A 74 24.56 -2.62 9.27
N PRO A 75 25.26 -1.58 8.79
CA PRO A 75 26.53 -1.78 8.10
C PRO A 75 27.56 -2.39 9.05
N ARG A 76 28.39 -3.32 8.52
CA ARG A 76 29.48 -3.96 9.25
C ARG A 76 30.80 -3.71 8.50
N PRO A 77 31.90 -3.29 9.18
CA PRO A 77 33.18 -3.11 8.53
C PRO A 77 33.64 -4.37 7.77
N GLY A 78 34.07 -4.21 6.52
CA GLY A 78 34.57 -5.30 5.68
C GLY A 78 33.51 -6.25 5.11
N ALA A 79 32.23 -6.04 5.39
CA ALA A 79 31.14 -6.86 4.86
C ALA A 79 30.34 -6.12 3.78
N ARG A 80 29.76 -6.89 2.85
CA ARG A 80 28.78 -6.35 1.90
C ARG A 80 27.48 -6.00 2.63
N SER A 81 26.91 -4.85 2.31
CA SER A 81 25.58 -4.46 2.80
C SER A 81 24.49 -5.41 2.28
N GLY A 82 23.37 -5.48 3.00
CA GLY A 82 22.19 -6.24 2.61
C GLY A 82 20.92 -5.59 3.15
N ALA A 83 19.76 -6.09 2.72
CA ALA A 83 18.46 -5.63 3.19
C ALA A 83 17.48 -6.79 3.18
N ILE A 84 16.41 -6.64 3.96
CA ILE A 84 15.23 -7.51 3.90
C ILE A 84 14.00 -6.66 3.53
N GLY A 85 13.07 -7.26 2.79
CA GLY A 85 11.76 -6.68 2.55
C GLY A 85 10.71 -7.33 3.44
N HIS A 86 9.89 -6.51 4.10
CA HIS A 86 8.73 -6.98 4.85
C HIS A 86 7.44 -6.56 4.16
N VAL A 87 6.64 -7.54 3.74
CA VAL A 87 5.30 -7.32 3.19
C VAL A 87 4.35 -6.93 4.32
N GLY A 88 3.86 -5.69 4.30
CA GLY A 88 2.95 -5.19 5.33
C GLY A 88 1.48 -5.53 5.07
N ASN A 89 1.03 -5.43 3.82
CA ASN A 89 -0.29 -5.87 3.38
C ASN A 89 -0.22 -6.33 1.93
N ALA A 90 -0.98 -7.38 1.61
CA ALA A 90 -1.27 -7.84 0.26
C ALA A 90 -2.77 -8.16 0.19
N PHE A 91 -3.48 -7.48 -0.70
CA PHE A 91 -4.90 -7.68 -1.00
C PHE A 91 -5.08 -7.82 -2.50
#